data_AF-A0A1G2RM59-F1
#
_entry.id   AF-A0A1G2RM59-F1
#
_cell.length_a   1.000
_cell.length_b   1.000
_cell.length_c   1.000
_cell.angle_alpha   90.00
_cell.angle_beta   90.00
_cell.angle_gamma   90.00
#
_symmetry.space_group_name_H-M   'P 1'
#
loop_
_entity.id
_entity.type
_entity.pdbx_description
1 polymer ?
#
loop_
_entity_poly.entity_id
_entity_poly.type
_entity_poly.pdbx_seq_one_letter_code
_entity_poly.pdbx_strand_id
1 'polypeptide(L)'
;MLKKLFLALFLVAVVVPVVAFAQVTLNLSYPNFGPFNPATNQSLGAIIGYVYYLIVGIAGLAAFVMLIWGGVQWLVSGAIPSQASEARDKVRNAIIGLLLVLASFLIAQAINPALTIINVD
;
A
#
# COMPACT_ATOMS: atom_id res chain seq x y z
N MET A 1 -23.26 43.78 -25.75
CA MET A 1 -23.84 42.54 -25.19
C MET A 1 -23.14 41.28 -25.70
N LEU A 2 -22.69 41.24 -26.96
CA LEU A 2 -22.03 40.08 -27.58
C LEU A 2 -20.73 39.61 -26.89
N LYS A 3 -19.90 40.52 -26.35
CA LYS A 3 -18.67 40.17 -25.61
C LYS A 3 -18.93 39.44 -24.29
N LYS A 4 -20.04 39.77 -23.61
CA LYS A 4 -20.44 39.09 -22.35
C LYS A 4 -20.99 37.68 -22.64
N LEU A 5 -21.69 37.53 -23.77
CA LEU A 5 -22.16 36.22 -24.26
C LEU A 5 -20.98 35.30 -24.61
N PHE A 6 -19.96 35.83 -25.30
CA PHE A 6 -18.76 35.07 -25.65
C PHE A 6 -17.95 34.64 -24.43
N LEU A 7 -17.85 35.52 -23.43
CA LEU A 7 -17.12 35.25 -22.19
C LEU A 7 -17.88 34.24 -21.30
N ALA A 8 -19.22 34.29 -21.27
CA ALA A 8 -20.04 33.28 -20.61
C ALA A 8 -19.93 31.91 -21.29
N LEU A 9 -19.92 31.86 -22.62
CA LEU A 9 -19.80 30.62 -23.38
C LEU A 9 -18.40 29.98 -23.22
N PHE A 10 -17.35 30.80 -23.15
CA PHE A 10 -15.99 30.36 -22.81
C PHE A 10 -15.92 29.80 -21.39
N LEU A 11 -16.58 30.44 -20.43
CA LEU A 11 -16.60 30.00 -19.03
C LEU A 11 -17.36 28.67 -18.87
N VAL A 12 -18.46 28.47 -19.59
CA VAL A 12 -19.17 27.19 -19.65
C VAL A 12 -18.31 26.11 -20.33
N ALA A 13 -17.62 26.43 -21.43
CA ALA A 13 -16.74 25.49 -22.12
C ALA A 13 -15.53 25.04 -21.28
N VAL A 14 -15.11 25.83 -20.29
CA VAL A 14 -14.03 25.47 -19.35
C VAL A 14 -14.56 24.70 -18.14
N VAL A 15 -15.80 24.93 -17.71
CA VAL A 15 -16.40 24.25 -16.54
C VAL A 15 -16.98 22.88 -16.88
N VAL A 16 -17.51 22.67 -18.10
CA VAL A 16 -18.08 21.38 -18.54
C VAL A 16 -17.05 20.24 -18.59
N PRO A 17 -15.80 20.43 -19.04
CA PRO A 17 -14.76 19.41 -18.95
C PRO A 17 -14.44 19.03 -17.50
N VAL A 18 -14.43 19.97 -16.56
CA VAL A 18 -14.09 19.72 -15.15
C VAL A 18 -15.10 18.77 -14.49
N VAL A 19 -16.39 18.89 -14.83
CA VAL A 19 -17.41 17.94 -14.33
C VAL A 19 -17.39 16.59 -15.06
N ALA A 20 -16.89 16.53 -16.29
CA ALA A 20 -16.74 15.27 -17.03
C ALA A 20 -15.53 14.43 -16.57
N PHE A 21 -14.42 15.08 -16.19
CA PHE A 21 -13.26 14.40 -15.60
C PHE A 21 -13.45 14.01 -14.12
N ALA A 22 -14.53 14.45 -13.47
CA ALA A 22 -14.81 14.15 -12.06
C ALA A 22 -15.43 12.76 -11.82
N GLN A 23 -15.94 12.07 -12.85
CA GLN A 23 -16.65 10.78 -12.70
C GLN A 23 -16.28 9.75 -13.80
N VAL A 24 -14.99 9.59 -14.13
CA VAL A 24 -14.61 8.34 -14.81
C VAL A 24 -14.50 7.24 -13.75
N THR A 25 -15.63 6.75 -13.26
CA THR A 25 -15.71 5.54 -12.45
C THR A 25 -15.43 4.35 -13.37
N LEU A 26 -14.15 4.01 -13.50
CA LEU A 26 -13.78 2.70 -14.02
C LEU A 26 -14.41 1.64 -13.10
N ASN A 27 -15.42 0.92 -13.59
CA ASN A 27 -16.07 -0.20 -12.89
C ASN A 27 -15.14 -1.42 -12.90
N LEU A 28 -13.96 -1.27 -12.29
CA LEU A 28 -13.05 -2.36 -12.02
C LEU A 28 -13.43 -2.93 -10.64
N SER A 29 -13.80 -4.20 -10.64
CA SER A 29 -14.01 -4.95 -9.40
C SER A 29 -12.65 -5.35 -8.84
N TYR A 30 -12.16 -4.60 -7.86
CA TYR A 30 -10.92 -4.92 -7.17
C TYR A 30 -11.20 -5.86 -5.99
N PRO A 31 -10.37 -6.89 -5.76
CA PRO A 31 -10.42 -7.67 -4.53
C PRO A 31 -10.16 -6.76 -3.32
N ASN A 32 -10.93 -6.95 -2.25
CA ASN A 32 -10.83 -6.11 -1.07
C ASN A 32 -9.59 -6.49 -0.23
N PHE A 33 -8.67 -5.55 -0.06
CA PHE A 33 -7.47 -5.70 0.77
C PHE A 33 -7.43 -4.61 1.84
N GLY A 34 -7.61 -5.00 3.11
CA GLY A 34 -7.68 -4.06 4.23
C GLY A 34 -9.02 -3.31 4.30
N PRO A 35 -9.07 -2.12 4.91
CA PRO A 35 -10.32 -1.37 5.08
C PRO A 35 -10.68 -0.48 3.88
N PHE A 36 -9.86 -0.44 2.83
CA PHE A 36 -10.04 0.45 1.68
C PHE A 36 -10.59 -0.31 0.47
N ASN A 37 -11.69 0.19 -0.10
CA ASN A 37 -12.24 -0.33 -1.36
C ASN A 37 -12.12 0.74 -2.46
N PRO A 38 -11.22 0.55 -3.44
CA PRO A 38 -11.06 1.50 -4.55
C PRO A 38 -12.26 1.50 -5.52
N ALA A 39 -13.23 0.57 -5.38
CA ALA A 39 -14.47 0.59 -6.14
C ALA A 39 -15.52 1.57 -5.59
N THR A 40 -15.46 1.93 -4.31
CA THR A 40 -16.44 2.83 -3.67
C THR A 40 -15.92 4.25 -3.52
N ASN A 41 -14.62 4.43 -3.23
CA ASN A 41 -13.97 5.74 -3.11
C ASN A 41 -12.66 5.76 -3.91
N GLN A 42 -12.61 6.52 -5.01
CA GLN A 42 -11.42 6.71 -5.85
C GLN A 42 -10.58 7.93 -5.45
N SER A 43 -10.70 8.40 -4.22
CA SER A 43 -9.81 9.46 -3.74
C SER A 43 -8.36 8.96 -3.74
N LEU A 44 -7.41 9.86 -4.00
CA LEU A 44 -5.99 9.52 -4.03
C LEU A 44 -5.54 8.86 -2.72
N GLY A 45 -6.12 9.28 -1.58
CA GLY A 45 -5.85 8.68 -0.27
C GLY A 45 -6.32 7.23 -0.15
N ALA A 46 -7.51 6.88 -0.66
CA ALA A 46 -8.01 5.51 -0.65
C ALA A 46 -7.16 4.58 -1.51
N ILE A 47 -6.72 5.05 -2.68
CA ILE A 47 -5.86 4.26 -3.58
C ILE A 47 -4.50 4.02 -2.94
N ILE A 48 -3.88 5.05 -2.36
CA ILE A 48 -2.60 4.93 -1.65
C ILE A 48 -2.74 3.99 -0.44
N GLY A 49 -3.82 4.13 0.33
CA GLY A 49 -4.11 3.24 1.46
C GLY A 49 -4.24 1.79 1.02
N TYR A 50 -5.07 1.51 0.02
CA TYR A 50 -5.23 0.17 -0.54
C TYR A 50 -3.90 -0.45 -0.99
N VAL A 51 -3.07 0.29 -1.73
CA VAL A 51 -1.74 -0.17 -2.17
C VAL A 51 -0.81 -0.42 -0.99
N TYR A 52 -0.82 0.45 0.03
CA TYR A 52 -0.03 0.26 1.24
C TYR A 52 -0.37 -1.04 1.96
N TYR A 53 -1.66 -1.30 2.22
CA TYR A 53 -2.08 -2.55 2.88
C TYR A 53 -1.74 -3.80 2.06
N LEU A 54 -1.85 -3.71 0.74
CA LEU A 54 -1.45 -4.80 -0.17
C LEU A 54 0.05 -5.09 -0.08
N ILE A 55 0.92 -4.06 -0.10
CA ILE A 55 2.37 -4.22 0.02
C ILE A 55 2.74 -4.80 1.39
N VAL A 56 2.13 -4.31 2.47
CA VAL A 56 2.36 -4.83 3.83
C VAL A 56 1.95 -6.31 3.93
N GLY A 57 0.82 -6.69 3.33
CA GLY A 57 0.39 -8.09 3.28
C GLY A 57 1.37 -9.00 2.54
N ILE A 58 1.85 -8.56 1.37
CA ILE A 58 2.87 -9.30 0.59
C ILE A 58 4.19 -9.39 1.35
N ALA A 59 4.62 -8.31 2.01
CA ALA A 59 5.84 -8.29 2.81
C ALA A 59 5.76 -9.28 3.98
N GLY A 60 4.63 -9.36 4.67
CA GLY A 60 4.39 -10.34 5.73
C GLY A 60 4.44 -11.79 5.23
N LEU A 61 3.82 -12.07 4.08
CA LEU A 61 3.87 -13.40 3.45
C LEU A 61 5.29 -13.78 3.02
N ALA A 62 6.03 -12.84 2.41
CA ALA A 62 7.41 -13.06 1.99
C ALA A 62 8.33 -13.34 3.19
N ALA A 63 8.16 -12.58 4.28
CA ALA A 63 8.89 -12.83 5.53
C ALA A 63 8.58 -14.23 6.10
N PHE A 64 7.31 -14.64 6.08
CA PHE A 64 6.90 -15.98 6.51
C PHE A 64 7.56 -17.10 5.70
N VAL A 65 7.59 -16.98 4.36
CA VAL A 65 8.25 -17.96 3.49
C VAL A 65 9.76 -18.02 3.74
N MET A 66 10.42 -16.86 3.92
CA MET A 66 11.85 -16.84 4.24
C MET A 66 12.16 -17.44 5.62
N LEU A 67 11.28 -17.27 6.60
CA LEU A 67 11.42 -17.91 7.91
C LEU A 67 11.32 -19.43 7.81
N ILE A 68 10.35 -19.95 7.04
CA ILE A 68 10.24 -21.40 6.79
C ILE A 68 11.49 -21.92 6.10
N TRP A 69 11.93 -21.26 5.03
CA TRP A 69 13.10 -21.72 4.28
C TRP A 69 14.37 -21.65 5.13
N GLY A 70 14.59 -20.55 5.85
CA GLY A 70 15.72 -20.40 6.76
C GLY A 70 15.69 -21.44 7.89
N GLY A 71 14.51 -21.74 8.43
CA GLY A 71 14.32 -22.77 9.46
C GLY A 71 14.61 -24.18 8.95
N VAL A 72 14.06 -24.55 7.78
CA VAL A 72 14.33 -25.84 7.15
C VAL A 72 15.81 -25.98 6.79
N GLN A 73 16.42 -24.94 6.21
CA GLN A 73 17.85 -24.94 5.88
C GLN A 73 18.69 -25.14 7.14
N TRP A 74 18.33 -24.49 8.26
CA TRP A 74 19.03 -24.66 9.54
C TRP A 74 18.94 -26.09 10.07
N LEU A 75 17.76 -26.72 9.98
CA LEU A 75 17.56 -28.11 10.40
C LEU A 75 18.34 -29.12 9.55
N VAL A 76 18.43 -28.88 8.23
CA VAL A 76 19.13 -29.77 7.28
C VAL A 76 20.65 -29.54 7.29
N SER A 77 21.13 -28.39 7.78
CA SER A 77 22.56 -28.02 7.80
C SER A 77 23.44 -28.96 8.64
N GLY A 78 22.86 -29.73 9.56
CA GLY A 78 23.53 -30.81 10.29
C GLY A 78 24.88 -30.39 10.90
N ALA A 79 25.97 -30.86 10.30
CA ALA A 79 27.34 -30.69 10.78
C ALA A 79 28.20 -29.67 9.98
N ILE A 80 27.64 -28.99 8.98
CA ILE A 80 28.39 -28.02 8.16
C ILE A 80 28.18 -26.61 8.75
N PRO A 81 29.21 -26.01 9.39
CA PRO A 81 29.06 -24.73 10.08
C PRO A 81 28.74 -23.56 9.13
N SER A 82 29.18 -23.60 7.87
CA SER A 82 28.87 -22.54 6.89
C SER A 82 27.39 -22.47 6.57
N GLN A 83 26.74 -23.61 6.29
CA GLN A 83 25.30 -23.66 5.98
C GLN A 83 24.44 -23.29 7.20
N ALA A 84 24.87 -23.69 8.40
CA ALA A 84 24.20 -23.29 9.63
C ALA A 84 24.28 -21.77 9.87
N SER A 85 25.41 -21.14 9.52
CA SER A 85 25.56 -19.68 9.60
C SER A 85 24.65 -18.97 8.60
N GLU A 86 24.64 -19.39 7.33
CA GLU A 86 23.79 -18.81 6.29
C GLU A 86 22.30 -18.92 6.61
N ALA A 87 21.88 -20.07 7.16
CA ALA A 87 20.49 -20.27 7.57
C ALA A 87 20.08 -19.30 8.70
N ARG A 88 20.98 -19.07 9.66
CA ARG A 88 20.78 -18.09 10.74
C ARG A 88 20.71 -16.67 10.23
N ASP A 89 21.57 -16.31 9.28
CA ASP A 89 21.54 -14.99 8.65
C ASP A 89 20.23 -14.79 7.87
N LYS A 90 19.74 -15.81 7.17
CA LYS A 90 18.46 -15.76 6.46
C LYS A 90 17.27 -15.55 7.41
N VAL A 91 17.23 -16.28 8.54
CA VAL A 91 16.21 -16.09 9.58
C VAL A 91 16.31 -14.70 10.20
N ARG A 92 17.53 -14.25 10.55
CA ARG A 92 17.76 -12.91 11.11
C ARG A 92 17.28 -11.81 10.16
N ASN A 93 17.59 -11.92 8.87
CA ASN A 93 17.17 -10.95 7.87
C ASN A 93 15.65 -10.93 7.69
N ALA A 94 14.98 -12.08 7.72
CA ALA A 94 13.53 -12.15 7.69
C ALA A 94 12.88 -11.50 8.93
N ILE A 95 13.45 -11.73 10.13
CA ILE A 95 13.00 -11.08 11.37
C ILE A 95 13.20 -9.57 11.29
N ILE A 96 14.36 -9.09 10.84
CA ILE A 96 14.65 -7.66 10.70
C ILE A 96 13.65 -7.01 9.71
N GLY A 97 13.36 -7.67 8.59
CA GLY A 97 12.37 -7.19 7.63
C GLY A 97 10.97 -7.04 8.24
N LEU A 98 10.53 -8.05 9.00
CA LEU A 98 9.25 -7.99 9.72
C LEU A 98 9.23 -6.88 10.78
N LEU A 99 10.32 -6.76 11.54
CA LEU A 99 10.49 -5.74 12.58
C LEU A 99 10.51 -4.34 11.98
N LEU A 100 11.07 -4.16 10.78
CA LEU A 100 11.07 -2.89 10.06
C LEU A 100 9.66 -2.48 9.61
N VAL A 101 8.85 -3.42 9.13
CA VAL A 101 7.44 -3.16 8.81
C VAL A 101 6.67 -2.78 10.08
N LEU A 102 6.88 -3.50 11.18
CA LEU A 102 6.24 -3.21 12.47
C LEU A 102 6.68 -1.85 13.02
N ALA A 103 7.98 -1.56 12.98
CA ALA A 103 8.56 -0.30 13.43
C ALA A 103 8.05 0.88 12.59
N SER A 104 7.89 0.71 11.28
CA SER A 104 7.30 1.72 10.41
C SER A 104 5.88 2.08 10.85
N PHE A 105 5.06 1.08 11.18
CA PHE A 105 3.72 1.30 11.71
C PHE A 105 3.74 1.98 13.08
N LEU A 106 4.59 1.51 14.00
CA LEU A 106 4.73 2.09 15.34
C LEU A 106 5.22 3.53 15.31
N ILE A 107 6.17 3.86 14.42
CA ILE A 107 6.67 5.23 14.25
C ILE A 107 5.56 6.13 13.70
N ALA A 108 4.80 5.67 12.70
CA ALA A 108 3.66 6.43 12.18
C ALA A 108 2.63 6.70 13.28
N GLN A 109 2.30 5.69 14.08
CA GLN A 109 1.38 5.82 15.20
C GLN A 109 1.91 6.71 16.34
N ALA A 110 3.20 6.66 16.63
CA ALA A 110 3.83 7.44 17.70
C ALA A 110 3.94 8.92 17.36
N ILE A 111 4.16 9.28 16.09
CA ILE A 111 4.23 10.67 15.65
C ILE A 111 2.83 11.27 15.60
N ASN A 112 1.89 10.60 14.94
CA ASN A 112 0.50 11.03 14.90
C ASN A 112 -0.42 9.85 14.54
N PRO A 113 -1.30 9.42 15.47
CA PRO A 113 -2.23 8.32 15.19
C PRO A 113 -3.21 8.63 14.06
N ALA A 114 -3.43 9.91 13.72
CA ALA A 114 -4.25 10.31 12.58
C ALA A 114 -3.56 10.07 11.22
N LEU A 115 -2.26 9.77 11.17
CA LEU A 115 -1.58 9.35 9.93
C LEU A 115 -1.78 7.85 9.63
N THR A 116 -2.13 7.08 10.65
CA THR A 116 -2.52 5.67 10.51
C THR A 116 -3.99 5.54 10.13
N ILE A 117 -4.81 6.51 10.53
CA ILE A 117 -6.19 6.64 10.09
C ILE A 117 -6.17 7.42 8.77
N ILE A 118 -6.05 6.72 7.64
CA ILE A 118 -6.22 7.36 6.33
C ILE A 118 -7.71 7.72 6.23
N ASN A 119 -8.05 8.95 6.59
CA ASN A 119 -9.40 9.46 6.43
C ASN A 119 -9.61 9.83 4.96
N VAL A 120 -10.56 9.16 4.33
CA VAL A 120 -10.86 9.26 2.90
C VAL A 120 -12.26 9.85 2.78
N ASP A 121 -12.42 11.08 3.27
CA ASP A 121 -13.60 11.91 3.01
C ASP A 121 -13.40 12.72 1.72
#